data_AF-A0A7X6H1S8-F1
#
_entry.id   AF-A0A7X6H1S8-F1
#
_cell.length_a   1.000
_cell.length_b   1.000
_cell.length_c   1.000
_cell.angle_alpha   90.00
_cell.angle_beta   90.00
_cell.angle_gamma   90.00
#
_symmetry.space_group_name_H-M   'P 1'
#
loop_
_entity.id
_entity.type
_entity.pdbx_description
1 polymer ?
#
loop_
_entity_poly.entity_id
_entity_poly.type
_entity_poly.pdbx_seq_one_letter_code
_entity_poly.pdbx_strand_id
1 'polypeptide(L)'
;MTASGDEPFTISQRLHLLAQDAEGDSVTLDWILAQLNERAFGLFLLVLALPCCIPFLYGVPQIVALPLMFVSGQILLGRGTPWLPGRLGARQVATSSLAGLAQRAEPWLRRIEAVSRPRLAALTRRPLDQLVGVALVVFSASILVPLPGTNTVPGIAVVIVAMGLLQRDGILVVVGTILGLAWIGTLLLAGATLVSLLRAWIGL
;
A
#
# COMPACT_ATOMS: atom_id res chain seq x y z
N MET A 1 13.85 -28.54 15.25
CA MET A 1 14.33 -27.15 15.32
C MET A 1 13.13 -26.25 15.17
N THR A 2 12.50 -25.96 16.30
CA THR A 2 11.19 -25.30 16.43
C THR A 2 11.37 -23.79 16.42
N ALA A 3 10.59 -23.11 15.58
CA ALA A 3 10.52 -21.66 15.44
C ALA A 3 10.31 -20.98 16.80
N SER A 4 11.35 -20.29 17.26
CA SER A 4 11.33 -19.46 18.46
C SER A 4 11.13 -18.00 18.07
N GLY A 5 10.08 -17.38 18.62
CA GLY A 5 10.10 -15.97 18.98
C GLY A 5 9.40 -15.02 18.02
N ASP A 6 8.20 -14.63 18.42
CA ASP A 6 7.53 -13.37 18.05
C ASP A 6 8.32 -12.18 18.69
N GLU A 7 9.61 -12.06 18.35
CA GLU A 7 10.51 -11.01 18.84
C GLU A 7 10.26 -9.70 18.05
N PRO A 8 10.20 -8.54 18.74
CA PRO A 8 9.73 -7.27 18.21
C PRO A 8 10.81 -6.54 17.39
N PHE A 9 11.42 -7.22 16.41
CA PHE A 9 12.39 -6.58 15.54
C PHE A 9 11.74 -5.49 14.69
N THR A 10 12.35 -4.30 14.70
CA THR A 10 11.98 -3.18 13.82
C THR A 10 12.22 -3.56 12.36
N ILE A 11 11.51 -2.93 11.41
CA ILE A 11 11.67 -3.27 9.98
C ILE A 11 13.09 -2.96 9.53
N SER A 12 13.67 -1.90 10.09
CA SER A 12 15.08 -1.52 9.94
C SER A 12 16.05 -2.65 10.35
N GLN A 13 15.82 -3.30 11.50
CA GLN A 13 16.66 -4.42 11.97
C GLN A 13 16.51 -5.66 11.09
N ARG A 14 15.29 -5.99 10.64
CA ARG A 14 15.10 -7.10 9.69
C ARG A 14 15.78 -6.83 8.36
N LEU A 15 15.68 -5.62 7.81
CA LEU A 15 16.40 -5.22 6.60
C LEU A 15 17.92 -5.37 6.76
N HIS A 16 18.45 -5.01 7.92
CA HIS A 16 19.89 -5.11 8.20
C HIS A 16 20.36 -6.56 8.36
N LEU A 17 19.54 -7.42 8.96
CA LEU A 17 19.80 -8.86 9.05
C LEU A 17 19.69 -9.52 7.66
N LEU A 18 18.70 -9.16 6.86
CA LEU A 18 18.58 -9.62 5.46
C LEU A 18 19.80 -9.26 4.61
N ALA A 19 20.33 -8.06 4.79
CA ALA A 19 21.53 -7.61 4.06
C ALA A 19 22.80 -8.36 4.49
N GLN A 20 22.82 -8.94 5.70
CA GLN A 20 23.91 -9.77 6.20
C GLN A 20 23.74 -11.25 5.83
N ASP A 21 22.50 -11.74 5.73
CA ASP A 21 22.14 -13.13 5.35
C ASP A 21 22.07 -13.34 3.83
N ALA A 22 22.15 -12.26 3.03
CA ALA A 22 22.19 -12.34 1.58
C ALA A 22 23.55 -12.92 1.13
N GLU A 23 23.61 -14.25 0.99
CA GLU A 23 24.72 -14.93 0.31
C GLU A 23 24.66 -14.62 -1.20
N GLY A 24 25.46 -13.66 -1.66
CA GLY A 24 25.72 -13.40 -3.09
C GLY A 24 25.58 -11.94 -3.56
N ASP A 25 25.96 -11.70 -4.82
CA ASP A 25 25.97 -10.36 -5.46
C ASP A 25 24.55 -9.84 -5.81
N SER A 26 23.53 -10.69 -5.77
CA SER A 26 22.14 -10.32 -6.08
C SER A 26 21.11 -11.22 -5.39
N VAL A 27 19.94 -10.67 -5.09
CA VAL A 27 18.79 -11.41 -4.54
C VAL A 27 17.53 -11.17 -5.39
N THR A 28 16.59 -12.10 -5.35
CA THR A 28 15.32 -11.98 -6.12
C THR A 28 14.29 -11.15 -5.37
N LEU A 29 13.43 -10.46 -6.12
CA LEU A 29 12.28 -9.73 -5.54
C LEU A 29 11.37 -10.66 -4.72
N ASP A 30 11.18 -11.89 -5.16
CA ASP A 30 10.38 -12.88 -4.44
C ASP A 30 10.97 -13.23 -3.06
N TRP A 31 12.30 -13.35 -2.95
CA TRP A 31 12.98 -13.62 -1.70
C TRP A 31 12.82 -12.46 -0.70
N ILE A 32 12.96 -11.21 -1.18
CA ILE A 32 12.75 -10.01 -0.35
C ILE A 32 11.31 -9.95 0.17
N LEU A 33 10.32 -10.19 -0.69
CA LEU A 33 8.91 -10.18 -0.30
C LEU A 33 8.57 -11.31 0.66
N ALA A 34 9.16 -12.49 0.48
CA ALA A 34 8.98 -13.63 1.38
C ALA A 34 9.46 -13.31 2.81
N GLN A 35 10.59 -12.60 2.95
CA GLN A 35 11.13 -12.27 4.27
C GLN A 35 10.38 -11.12 4.98
N LEU A 36 9.79 -10.22 4.21
CA LEU A 36 8.91 -9.16 4.72
C LEU A 36 7.51 -9.69 5.09
N ASN A 37 7.12 -10.87 4.61
CA ASN A 37 5.87 -11.57 4.90
C ASN A 37 4.64 -10.64 4.76
N GLU A 38 3.73 -10.60 5.74
CA GLU A 38 2.55 -9.73 5.72
C GLU A 38 2.87 -8.22 5.57
N ARG A 39 4.06 -7.77 6.01
CA ARG A 39 4.49 -6.37 5.90
C ARG A 39 4.84 -5.97 4.47
N ALA A 40 5.11 -6.96 3.61
CA ALA A 40 5.43 -6.74 2.20
C ALA A 40 4.28 -6.04 1.46
N PHE A 41 3.03 -6.34 1.81
CA PHE A 41 1.86 -5.65 1.25
C PHE A 41 1.88 -4.16 1.53
N GLY A 42 2.11 -3.78 2.80
CA GLY A 42 2.20 -2.38 3.20
C GLY A 42 3.32 -1.64 2.48
N LEU A 43 4.50 -2.25 2.37
CA LEU A 43 5.63 -1.64 1.64
C LEU A 43 5.31 -1.46 0.14
N PHE A 44 4.74 -2.48 -0.49
CA PHE A 44 4.43 -2.46 -1.92
C PHE A 44 3.36 -1.43 -2.24
N LEU A 45 2.25 -1.43 -1.47
CA LEU A 45 1.21 -0.42 -1.60
C LEU A 45 1.74 1.00 -1.37
N LEU A 46 2.62 1.19 -0.38
CA LEU A 46 3.22 2.49 -0.09
C LEU A 46 4.01 3.01 -1.32
N VAL A 47 4.89 2.18 -1.88
CA VAL A 47 5.69 2.55 -3.06
C VAL A 47 4.81 2.86 -4.26
N LEU A 48 3.74 2.08 -4.50
CA LEU A 48 2.82 2.32 -5.61
C LEU A 48 1.92 3.53 -5.38
N ALA A 49 1.53 3.83 -4.15
CA ALA A 49 0.63 4.95 -3.87
C ALA A 49 1.34 6.31 -3.87
N LEU A 50 2.66 6.35 -3.61
CA LEU A 50 3.43 7.61 -3.56
C LEU A 50 3.30 8.47 -4.84
N PRO A 51 3.46 7.94 -6.06
CA PRO A 51 3.21 8.72 -7.28
C PRO A 51 1.78 9.27 -7.37
N CYS A 52 0.78 8.57 -6.81
CA CYS A 52 -0.61 8.99 -6.84
C CYS A 52 -0.89 10.22 -5.94
N CYS A 53 0.00 10.52 -4.98
CA CYS A 53 -0.11 11.68 -4.10
C CYS A 53 0.35 12.99 -4.75
N ILE A 54 0.93 12.95 -5.95
CA ILE A 54 1.43 14.15 -6.64
C ILE A 54 0.24 14.82 -7.35
N PRO A 55 -0.18 16.04 -6.94
CA PRO A 55 -1.25 16.74 -7.62
C PRO A 55 -0.82 17.08 -9.04
N PHE A 56 -1.78 17.08 -9.98
CA PHE A 56 -1.55 17.36 -11.40
C PHE A 56 -0.64 16.36 -12.14
N LEU A 57 -0.35 15.19 -11.55
CA LEU A 57 0.29 14.11 -12.27
C LEU A 57 -0.74 13.37 -13.12
N TYR A 58 -0.69 13.57 -14.45
CA TYR A 58 -1.62 12.97 -15.39
C TYR A 58 -1.12 11.65 -15.94
N GLY A 59 -2.01 10.67 -16.08
CA GLY A 59 -1.74 9.36 -16.71
C GLY A 59 -0.94 8.38 -15.82
N VAL A 60 0.05 8.86 -15.06
CA VAL A 60 0.85 8.00 -14.18
C VAL A 60 0.00 7.37 -13.06
N PRO A 61 -0.83 8.10 -12.31
CA PRO A 61 -1.66 7.48 -11.27
C PRO A 61 -2.59 6.39 -11.80
N GLN A 62 -3.08 6.50 -13.03
CA GLN A 62 -3.96 5.51 -13.66
C GLN A 62 -3.20 4.23 -14.03
N ILE A 63 -1.99 4.36 -14.57
CA ILE A 63 -1.13 3.20 -14.85
C ILE A 63 -0.74 2.50 -13.55
N VAL A 64 -0.43 3.27 -12.51
CA VAL A 64 -0.02 2.73 -11.20
C VAL A 64 -1.21 2.19 -10.39
N ALA A 65 -2.42 2.71 -10.62
CA ALA A 65 -3.65 2.20 -10.00
C ALA A 65 -3.95 0.75 -10.40
N LEU A 66 -3.53 0.29 -11.58
CA LEU A 66 -3.72 -1.10 -12.01
C LEU A 66 -2.99 -2.11 -11.10
N PRO A 67 -1.65 -2.05 -10.93
CA PRO A 67 -0.97 -2.93 -10.00
C PRO A 67 -1.36 -2.67 -8.55
N LEU A 68 -1.72 -1.43 -8.19
CA LEU A 68 -2.24 -1.10 -6.86
C LEU A 68 -3.57 -1.85 -6.59
N MET A 69 -4.48 -1.84 -7.56
CA MET A 69 -5.77 -2.54 -7.50
C MET A 69 -5.55 -4.05 -7.46
N PHE A 70 -4.61 -4.57 -8.24
CA PHE A 70 -4.24 -5.99 -8.23
C PHE A 70 -3.76 -6.44 -6.85
N VAL A 71 -2.85 -5.69 -6.22
CA VAL A 71 -2.32 -6.00 -4.89
C VAL A 71 -3.40 -5.85 -3.81
N SER A 72 -4.22 -4.81 -3.90
CA SER A 72 -5.38 -4.63 -3.02
C SER A 72 -6.36 -5.80 -3.12
N GLY A 73 -6.59 -6.30 -4.33
CA GLY A 73 -7.41 -7.48 -4.58
C GLY A 73 -6.83 -8.77 -3.98
N GLN A 74 -5.49 -8.90 -3.91
CA GLN A 74 -4.86 -10.03 -3.24
C GLN A 74 -5.07 -9.99 -1.72
N ILE A 75 -5.05 -8.80 -1.11
CA ILE A 75 -5.38 -8.62 0.31
C ILE A 75 -6.85 -8.98 0.56
N LEU A 76 -7.75 -8.51 -0.31
CA LEU A 76 -9.17 -8.86 -0.25
C LEU A 76 -9.40 -10.38 -0.29
N LEU A 77 -8.67 -11.09 -1.15
CA LEU A 77 -8.71 -12.56 -1.23
C LEU A 77 -8.05 -13.26 -0.03
N GLY A 78 -7.48 -12.52 0.92
CA GLY A 78 -6.75 -13.05 2.06
C GLY A 78 -5.48 -13.78 1.63
N ARG A 79 -4.64 -13.18 0.78
CA ARG A 79 -3.25 -13.66 0.56
C ARG A 79 -2.31 -13.14 1.64
N GLY A 80 -1.23 -13.88 1.91
CA GLY A 80 -0.34 -13.63 3.06
C GLY A 80 0.90 -12.83 2.68
N THR A 81 1.26 -12.94 1.40
CA THR A 81 2.32 -12.19 0.75
C THR A 81 1.82 -11.69 -0.60
N PRO A 82 2.29 -10.52 -1.06
CA PRO A 82 1.99 -10.01 -2.38
C PRO A 82 2.58 -10.96 -3.43
N TRP A 83 1.72 -11.50 -4.28
CA TRP A 83 2.15 -12.37 -5.37
C TRP A 83 2.54 -11.51 -6.58
N LEU A 84 3.79 -11.64 -7.03
CA LEU A 84 4.28 -11.05 -8.26
C LEU A 84 4.17 -12.06 -9.41
N PRO A 85 3.87 -11.62 -10.65
CA PRO A 85 3.99 -12.50 -11.81
C PRO A 85 5.45 -12.97 -11.96
N GLY A 86 5.66 -14.24 -12.33
CA GLY A 86 6.98 -14.89 -12.27
C GLY A 86 8.14 -14.14 -12.93
N ARG A 87 7.87 -13.34 -13.97
CA ARG A 87 8.88 -12.47 -14.61
C ARG A 87 9.35 -11.30 -13.73
N LEU A 88 8.50 -10.77 -12.86
CA LEU A 88 8.85 -9.72 -11.89
C LEU A 88 9.44 -10.33 -10.62
N GLY A 89 8.88 -11.44 -10.12
CA GLY A 89 9.41 -12.12 -8.92
C GLY A 89 10.83 -12.66 -9.12
N ALA A 90 11.14 -13.18 -10.31
CA ALA A 90 12.46 -13.71 -10.66
C ALA A 90 13.49 -12.62 -11.06
N ARG A 91 13.12 -11.32 -11.07
CA ARG A 91 14.10 -10.26 -11.32
C ARG A 91 15.12 -10.21 -10.19
N GLN A 92 16.38 -10.31 -10.58
CA GLN A 92 17.51 -10.16 -9.68
C GLN A 92 17.78 -8.67 -9.46
N VAL A 93 17.91 -8.30 -8.19
CA VAL A 93 18.32 -6.95 -7.78
C VAL A 93 19.67 -7.10 -7.09
N ALA A 94 20.65 -6.31 -7.55
CA ALA A 94 21.99 -6.32 -6.95
C ALA A 94 21.92 -5.96 -5.46
N THR A 95 22.66 -6.68 -4.63
CA THR A 95 22.67 -6.50 -3.17
C THR A 95 23.09 -5.07 -2.80
N SER A 96 23.98 -4.46 -3.59
CA SER A 96 24.39 -3.05 -3.45
C SER A 96 23.27 -2.05 -3.74
N SER A 97 22.40 -2.33 -4.72
CA SER A 97 21.23 -1.50 -5.03
C SER A 97 20.18 -1.59 -3.94
N LEU A 98 19.99 -2.78 -3.36
CA LEU A 98 19.10 -2.98 -2.21
C LEU A 98 19.62 -2.27 -0.97
N ALA A 99 20.92 -2.39 -0.67
CA ALA A 99 21.55 -1.67 0.43
C ALA A 99 21.38 -0.14 0.26
N GLY A 100 21.56 0.37 -0.97
CA GLY A 100 21.35 1.78 -1.27
C GLY A 100 19.89 2.24 -1.14
N LEU A 101 18.92 1.41 -1.52
CA LEU A 101 17.49 1.66 -1.31
C LEU A 101 17.12 1.57 0.18
N ALA A 102 17.66 0.59 0.90
CA ALA A 102 17.46 0.41 2.33
C ALA A 102 17.96 1.63 3.12
N GLN A 103 19.17 2.11 2.83
CA GLN A 103 19.73 3.32 3.47
C GLN A 103 18.91 4.58 3.17
N ARG A 104 18.36 4.71 1.96
CA ARG A 104 17.49 5.84 1.60
C ARG A 104 16.10 5.74 2.21
N ALA A 105 15.57 4.53 2.34
CA ALA A 105 14.30 4.25 2.97
C ALA A 105 14.39 4.34 4.50
N GLU A 106 15.55 4.06 5.10
CA GLU A 106 15.79 4.04 6.55
C GLU A 106 15.32 5.29 7.31
N PRO A 107 15.67 6.54 6.92
CA PRO A 107 15.18 7.72 7.63
C PRO A 107 13.66 7.91 7.50
N TRP A 108 13.08 7.44 6.39
CA TRP A 108 11.63 7.42 6.19
C TRP A 108 10.98 6.36 7.08
N LEU A 109 11.52 5.14 7.09
CA LEU A 109 11.10 4.03 7.93
C LEU A 109 11.20 4.37 9.42
N ARG A 110 12.26 5.04 9.85
CA ARG A 110 12.44 5.49 11.24
C ARG A 110 11.42 6.56 11.64
N ARG A 111 11.08 7.50 10.75
CA ARG A 111 10.00 8.48 11.02
C ARG A 111 8.65 7.79 11.12
N ILE A 112 8.41 6.86 10.21
CA ILE A 112 7.24 5.99 10.19
C ILE A 112 7.16 5.20 11.52
N GLU A 113 8.24 4.54 11.95
CA GLU A 113 8.39 3.81 13.23
C GLU A 113 8.23 4.71 14.46
N ALA A 114 8.62 5.98 14.39
CA ALA A 114 8.45 6.93 15.48
C ALA A 114 6.99 7.40 15.64
N VAL A 115 6.25 7.51 14.53
CA VAL A 115 4.85 7.97 14.52
C VAL A 115 3.88 6.84 14.87
N SER A 116 4.21 5.60 14.52
CA SER A 116 3.28 4.47 14.63
C SER A 116 3.77 3.41 15.59
N ARG A 117 2.83 2.91 16.40
CA ARG A 117 3.05 1.80 17.32
C ARG A 117 2.09 0.67 16.95
N PRO A 118 2.45 -0.60 17.13
CA PRO A 118 1.57 -1.74 16.82
C PRO A 118 0.37 -1.75 17.79
N ARG A 119 -0.64 -0.94 17.48
CA ARG A 119 -1.89 -0.76 18.22
C ARG A 119 -3.02 -1.34 17.36
N LEU A 120 -3.92 -2.12 17.94
CA LEU A 120 -4.97 -2.84 17.20
C LEU A 120 -4.43 -3.69 16.04
N ALA A 121 -3.31 -4.41 16.25
CA ALA A 121 -2.75 -5.30 15.23
C ALA A 121 -3.73 -6.39 14.72
N ALA A 122 -4.82 -6.65 15.45
CA ALA A 122 -5.92 -7.51 15.00
C ALA A 122 -6.61 -7.00 13.72
N LEU A 123 -6.70 -5.67 13.53
CA LEU A 123 -7.29 -5.08 12.31
C LEU A 123 -6.41 -5.28 11.07
N THR A 124 -5.11 -5.45 11.29
CA THR A 124 -4.11 -5.71 10.24
C THR A 124 -3.83 -7.21 10.04
N ARG A 125 -4.60 -8.08 10.70
CA ARG A 125 -4.52 -9.53 10.55
C ARG A 125 -5.82 -10.06 9.96
N ARG A 126 -5.74 -11.24 9.36
CA ARG A 126 -6.93 -11.96 8.88
C ARG A 126 -7.90 -12.25 10.02
N PRO A 127 -9.23 -12.16 9.77
CA PRO A 127 -9.88 -11.81 8.49
C PRO A 127 -10.13 -10.31 8.29
N LEU A 128 -9.78 -9.46 9.26
CA LEU A 128 -10.13 -8.03 9.23
C LEU A 128 -9.35 -7.25 8.17
N ASP A 129 -8.16 -7.70 7.81
CA ASP A 129 -7.38 -7.17 6.68
C ASP A 129 -8.13 -7.28 5.33
N GLN A 130 -9.04 -8.24 5.16
CA GLN A 130 -9.85 -8.38 3.94
C GLN A 130 -10.79 -7.19 3.75
N LEU A 131 -11.35 -6.63 4.83
CA LEU A 131 -12.17 -5.41 4.79
C LEU A 131 -11.32 -4.20 4.35
N VAL A 132 -10.06 -4.14 4.80
CA VAL A 132 -9.09 -3.15 4.35
C VAL A 132 -8.81 -3.34 2.85
N GLY A 133 -8.69 -4.60 2.40
CA GLY A 133 -8.60 -4.95 0.99
C GLY A 133 -9.77 -4.41 0.15
N VAL A 134 -11.02 -4.52 0.64
CA VAL A 134 -12.19 -3.91 -0.03
C VAL A 134 -11.99 -2.41 -0.18
N ALA A 135 -11.67 -1.70 0.91
CA ALA A 135 -11.50 -0.24 0.87
C ALA A 135 -10.39 0.16 -0.11
N LEU A 136 -9.25 -0.53 -0.09
CA LEU A 136 -8.13 -0.29 -0.99
C LEU A 136 -8.48 -0.56 -2.47
N VAL A 137 -9.30 -1.57 -2.77
CA VAL A 137 -9.82 -1.81 -4.12
C VAL A 137 -10.70 -0.65 -4.57
N VAL A 138 -11.60 -0.16 -3.71
CA VAL A 138 -12.43 1.01 -4.03
C VAL A 138 -11.57 2.25 -4.26
N PHE A 139 -10.54 2.47 -3.44
CA PHE A 139 -9.63 3.62 -3.59
C PHE A 139 -8.86 3.53 -4.91
N SER A 140 -8.34 2.34 -5.24
CA SER A 140 -7.63 2.10 -6.50
C SER A 140 -8.55 2.29 -7.71
N ALA A 141 -9.80 1.81 -7.63
CA ALA A 141 -10.80 2.02 -8.67
C ALA A 141 -11.13 3.52 -8.85
N SER A 142 -11.21 4.27 -7.74
CA SER A 142 -11.40 5.73 -7.81
C SER A 142 -10.24 6.44 -8.49
N ILE A 143 -8.99 6.00 -8.29
CA ILE A 143 -7.79 6.60 -8.95
C ILE A 143 -7.76 6.24 -10.44
N LEU A 144 -8.28 5.07 -10.81
CA LEU A 144 -8.35 4.63 -12.20
C LEU A 144 -9.26 5.52 -13.05
N VAL A 145 -10.30 6.10 -12.44
CA VAL A 145 -11.13 7.10 -13.11
C VAL A 145 -10.30 8.37 -13.32
N PRO A 146 -10.08 8.81 -14.57
CA PRO A 146 -9.27 9.98 -14.85
C PRO A 146 -10.07 11.26 -14.57
N LEU A 147 -10.17 11.62 -13.28
CA LEU A 147 -10.73 12.88 -12.83
C LEU A 147 -9.59 13.81 -12.35
N PRO A 148 -9.50 15.03 -12.90
CA PRO A 148 -8.41 15.94 -12.56
C PRO A 148 -8.53 16.38 -11.10
N GLY A 149 -7.42 16.29 -10.36
CA GLY A 149 -7.34 16.76 -8.97
C GLY A 149 -8.02 15.86 -7.92
N THR A 150 -8.70 14.78 -8.32
CA THR A 150 -9.40 13.89 -7.38
C THR A 150 -8.57 12.68 -6.94
N ASN A 151 -7.47 12.38 -7.63
CA ASN A 151 -6.66 11.18 -7.41
C ASN A 151 -5.69 11.31 -6.23
N THR A 152 -5.35 12.55 -5.86
CA THR A 152 -4.44 12.86 -4.77
C THR A 152 -4.97 12.36 -3.42
N VAL A 153 -6.25 12.60 -3.12
CA VAL A 153 -6.84 12.27 -1.82
C VAL A 153 -6.97 10.75 -1.62
N PRO A 154 -7.48 9.96 -2.58
CA PRO A 154 -7.42 8.50 -2.53
C PRO A 154 -5.98 7.99 -2.44
N GLY A 155 -5.03 8.58 -3.17
CA GLY A 155 -3.61 8.24 -3.08
C GLY A 155 -3.06 8.40 -1.66
N ILE A 156 -3.35 9.53 -1.02
CA ILE A 156 -2.98 9.79 0.38
C ILE A 156 -3.65 8.79 1.32
N ALA A 157 -4.93 8.49 1.12
CA ALA A 157 -5.64 7.49 1.92
C ALA A 157 -4.97 6.11 1.81
N VAL A 158 -4.59 5.69 0.60
CA VAL A 158 -3.86 4.43 0.39
C VAL A 158 -2.49 4.47 1.07
N VAL A 159 -1.74 5.58 0.98
CA VAL A 159 -0.45 5.74 1.68
C VAL A 159 -0.60 5.56 3.19
N ILE A 160 -1.63 6.17 3.79
CA ILE A 160 -1.89 6.06 5.24
C ILE A 160 -2.26 4.62 5.60
N VAL A 161 -3.13 3.97 4.83
CA VAL A 161 -3.51 2.57 5.06
C VAL A 161 -2.31 1.64 4.87
N ALA A 162 -1.50 1.85 3.83
CA ALA A 162 -0.29 1.08 3.55
C ALA A 162 0.74 1.20 4.69
N MET A 163 0.89 2.40 5.25
CA MET A 163 1.72 2.63 6.44
C MET A 163 1.17 1.88 7.66
N GLY A 164 -0.15 1.90 7.88
CA GLY A 164 -0.79 1.10 8.93
C GLY A 164 -0.58 -0.40 8.77
N LEU A 165 -0.69 -0.94 7.55
CA LEU A 165 -0.40 -2.34 7.25
C LEU A 165 1.08 -2.69 7.46
N LEU A 166 1.99 -1.82 7.00
CA LEU A 166 3.43 -1.99 7.14
C LEU A 166 3.84 -2.10 8.61
N GLN A 167 3.21 -1.31 9.48
CA GLN A 167 3.56 -1.19 10.90
C GLN A 167 2.65 -1.98 11.84
N ARG A 168 1.62 -2.65 11.29
CA ARG A 168 0.55 -3.30 12.06
C ARG A 168 -0.15 -2.35 13.03
N ASP A 169 -0.39 -1.13 12.58
CA ASP A 169 -1.10 -0.08 13.29
C ASP A 169 -2.50 0.07 12.73
N GLY A 170 -3.47 -0.50 13.43
CA GLY A 170 -4.87 -0.47 13.06
C GLY A 170 -5.48 0.94 13.12
N ILE A 171 -4.91 1.87 13.89
CA ILE A 171 -5.43 3.25 13.94
C ILE A 171 -5.16 3.94 12.61
N LEU A 172 -3.94 3.81 12.07
CA LEU A 172 -3.61 4.36 10.75
C LEU A 172 -4.50 3.76 9.67
N VAL A 173 -4.74 2.45 9.71
CA VAL A 173 -5.67 1.79 8.78
C VAL A 173 -7.07 2.40 8.88
N VAL A 174 -7.60 2.59 10.09
CA VAL A 174 -8.94 3.18 10.30
C VAL A 174 -8.98 4.61 9.79
N VAL A 175 -8.01 5.44 10.16
CA VAL A 175 -7.94 6.86 9.75
C VAL A 175 -7.85 6.98 8.23
N GLY A 176 -6.95 6.21 7.59
CA GLY A 176 -6.82 6.20 6.14
C GLY A 176 -8.08 5.69 5.45
N THR A 177 -8.74 4.67 6.02
CA THR A 177 -9.99 4.14 5.48
C THR A 177 -11.12 5.15 5.57
N ILE A 178 -11.29 5.81 6.72
CA ILE A 178 -12.31 6.86 6.92
C ILE A 178 -12.05 8.01 5.95
N LEU A 179 -10.80 8.47 5.83
CA LEU A 179 -10.44 9.55 4.92
C LEU A 179 -10.80 9.22 3.47
N GLY A 180 -10.40 8.04 2.99
CA GLY A 180 -10.67 7.62 1.62
C GLY A 180 -12.16 7.39 1.35
N LEU A 181 -12.89 6.76 2.28
CA LEU A 181 -14.34 6.55 2.14
C LEU A 181 -15.11 7.87 2.17
N ALA A 182 -14.74 8.81 3.06
CA ALA A 182 -15.35 10.13 3.10
C ALA A 182 -15.15 10.87 1.77
N TRP A 183 -13.95 10.80 1.21
CA TRP A 183 -13.66 11.40 -0.09
C TRP A 183 -14.44 10.75 -1.24
N ILE A 184 -14.54 9.42 -1.27
CA ILE A 184 -15.36 8.76 -2.28
C ILE A 184 -16.84 9.12 -2.11
N GLY A 185 -17.32 9.23 -0.86
CA GLY A 185 -18.67 9.70 -0.57
C GLY A 185 -18.92 11.10 -1.12
N THR A 186 -17.98 12.04 -0.95
CA THR A 186 -18.11 13.39 -1.53
C THR A 186 -18.08 13.36 -3.06
N LEU A 187 -17.24 12.52 -3.68
CA LEU A 187 -17.22 12.34 -5.13
C LEU A 187 -18.54 11.79 -5.68
N LEU A 188 -19.14 10.79 -5.02
CA LEU A 188 -20.42 10.22 -5.42
C LEU A 188 -21.56 11.23 -5.30
N LEU A 189 -21.60 11.99 -4.20
CA LEU A 189 -22.59 13.05 -4.01
C LEU A 189 -22.43 14.16 -5.05
N ALA A 190 -21.20 14.62 -5.30
CA ALA A 190 -20.91 15.64 -6.31
C ALA A 190 -21.25 15.15 -7.73
N GLY A 191 -20.98 13.89 -8.05
CA GLY A 191 -21.38 13.28 -9.32
C GLY A 191 -22.90 13.20 -9.47
N ALA A 192 -23.62 12.77 -8.41
CA ALA A 192 -25.08 12.68 -8.43
C ALA A 192 -25.75 14.04 -8.59
N THR A 193 -25.25 15.08 -7.91
CA THR A 193 -25.78 16.45 -8.07
C THR A 193 -25.52 16.98 -9.46
N LEU A 194 -24.34 16.77 -10.04
CA LEU A 194 -24.03 17.17 -11.42
C LEU A 194 -24.97 16.49 -12.43
N VAL A 195 -25.21 15.18 -12.28
CA VAL A 195 -26.14 14.43 -13.14
C VAL A 195 -27.57 14.97 -13.01
N SER A 196 -28.00 15.29 -11.78
CA SER A 196 -29.34 15.86 -11.55
C SER A 196 -29.51 17.24 -12.19
N LEU A 197 -28.49 18.10 -12.13
CA LEU A 197 -28.49 19.41 -12.77
C LEU A 197 -28.49 19.29 -14.30
N LEU A 198 -27.73 18.35 -14.86
CA LEU A 198 -27.74 18.08 -16.29
C LEU A 198 -29.10 17.57 -16.77
N ARG A 199 -29.76 16.68 -16.01
CA ARG A 199 -31.13 16.23 -16.33
C ARG A 199 -32.12 17.39 -16.30
N ALA A 200 -32.06 18.22 -15.25
CA ALA A 200 -32.89 19.40 -15.13
C ALA A 200 -32.66 20.41 -16.28
N TRP A 201 -31.42 20.57 -16.74
CA TRP A 201 -31.08 21.44 -17.87
C TRP A 201 -31.53 20.87 -19.22
N ILE A 202 -31.47 19.54 -19.39
CA ILE A 202 -31.95 18.81 -20.58
C ILE A 202 -33.48 18.70 -20.60
N GLY A 203 -34.17 19.05 -19.51
CA GLY A 203 -35.64 19.04 -19.42
C GLY A 203 -36.24 17.64 -19.27
N LEU A 204 -35.50 16.72 -18.64
CA LEU A 204 -35.90 15.33 -18.37
C LEU A 204 -36.29 15.15 -16.90
#